data_AF-A0A947KYI5-F1
#
_entry.id   AF-A0A947KYI5-F1
#
_cell.length_a   1.000
_cell.length_b   1.000
_cell.length_c   1.000
_cell.angle_alpha   90.00
_cell.angle_beta   90.00
_cell.angle_gamma   90.00
#
_symmetry.space_group_name_H-M   'P 1'
#
loop_
_entity.id
_entity.type
_entity.pdbx_description
1 polymer ?
#
loop_
_entity_poly.entity_id
_entity_poly.type
_entity_poly.pdbx_seq_one_letter_code
_entity_poly.pdbx_strand_id
1 'polypeptide(L)'
;MIRTTMIVIGGCALLAATAIDTLAVIGRHIGLPVRGSIELMQAMVLVSGATSIVLATIAGSHARVKIIVDRLQGLPRSIADRASSLMTALFFLLLLCGSLWLAADLWASHEMSEVLGVPWRWMRLFANICLLAGLLITLRQVTGRRSR
;
A
#
# COMPACT_ATOMS: atom_id res chain seq x y z
N MET A 1 0.04 11.69 16.48
CA MET A 1 0.83 12.45 15.48
C MET A 1 1.11 11.61 14.23
N ILE A 2 1.73 10.43 14.35
CA ILE A 2 2.13 9.59 13.19
C ILE A 2 0.98 9.26 12.22
N ARG A 3 -0.22 8.96 12.74
CA ARG A 3 -1.43 8.69 11.94
C ARG A 3 -1.83 9.88 11.09
N THR A 4 -1.85 11.09 11.66
CA THR A 4 -2.21 12.32 10.96
C THR A 4 -1.19 12.60 9.85
N THR A 5 0.09 12.43 10.13
CA THR A 5 1.16 12.59 9.13
C THR A 5 0.98 11.62 7.96
N MET A 6 0.69 10.35 8.22
CA MET A 6 0.42 9.35 7.17
C MET A 6 -0.82 9.71 6.33
N ILE A 7 -1.89 10.21 6.96
CA ILE A 7 -3.10 10.65 6.24
C ILE A 7 -2.78 11.83 5.33
N VAL A 8 -2.06 12.84 5.84
CA VAL A 8 -1.69 14.02 5.06
C VAL A 8 -0.78 13.63 3.91
N ILE A 9 0.26 12.83 4.14
CA ILE A 9 1.18 12.37 3.08
C ILE A 9 0.43 11.57 2.02
N GLY A 10 -0.34 10.56 2.42
CA GLY A 10 -1.08 9.70 1.48
C GLY A 10 -2.16 10.48 0.71
N GLY A 11 -2.90 11.36 1.40
CA GLY A 11 -3.92 12.21 0.80
C GLY A 11 -3.35 13.24 -0.16
N CYS A 12 -2.28 13.95 0.22
CA CYS A 12 -1.59 14.88 -0.66
C CYS A 12 -0.99 14.18 -1.88
N ALA A 13 -0.41 12.98 -1.71
CA ALA A 13 0.08 12.19 -2.83
C ALA A 13 -1.07 11.79 -3.78
N LEU A 14 -2.24 11.42 -3.26
CA LEU A 14 -3.41 11.11 -4.09
C LEU A 14 -3.90 12.33 -4.87
N LEU A 15 -4.00 13.49 -4.23
CA LEU A 15 -4.39 14.74 -4.89
C LEU A 15 -3.38 15.16 -5.95
N ALA A 16 -2.09 15.02 -5.66
CA ALA A 16 -1.02 15.27 -6.62
C ALA A 16 -1.15 14.35 -7.84
N ALA A 17 -1.38 13.05 -7.62
CA ALA A 17 -1.68 12.12 -8.71
C ALA A 17 -2.86 12.64 -9.55
N THR A 18 -4.03 12.87 -8.95
CA THR A 18 -5.20 13.36 -9.70
C THR A 18 -4.90 14.64 -10.50
N ALA A 19 -4.13 15.57 -9.94
CA ALA A 19 -3.73 16.79 -10.64
C ALA A 19 -2.82 16.51 -11.84
N ILE A 20 -1.80 15.65 -11.68
CA ILE A 20 -0.87 15.28 -12.77
C ILE A 20 -1.62 14.60 -13.91
N ASP A 21 -2.52 13.67 -13.61
CA ASP A 21 -3.32 12.98 -14.63
C ASP A 21 -4.25 13.95 -15.37
N THR A 22 -4.89 14.86 -14.64
CA THR A 22 -5.77 15.89 -15.22
C THR A 22 -4.97 16.81 -16.15
N LEU A 23 -3.80 17.29 -15.70
CA LEU A 23 -2.92 18.13 -16.50
C LEU A 23 -2.39 17.37 -17.73
N ALA A 24 -2.10 16.08 -17.61
CA ALA A 24 -1.66 15.27 -18.74
C ALA A 24 -2.77 15.10 -19.80
N VAL A 25 -4.02 14.92 -19.38
CA VAL A 25 -5.18 14.85 -20.29
C VAL A 25 -5.39 16.19 -20.99
N ILE A 26 -5.42 17.30 -20.23
CA ILE A 26 -5.58 18.65 -20.79
C ILE A 26 -4.44 18.96 -21.75
N GLY A 27 -3.20 18.70 -21.33
CA GLY A 27 -1.98 18.90 -22.12
C GLY A 27 -2.04 18.20 -23.48
N ARG A 28 -2.53 16.95 -23.51
CA ARG A 28 -2.74 16.22 -24.77
C ARG A 28 -3.77 16.88 -25.70
N HIS A 29 -4.81 17.51 -25.15
CA HIS A 29 -5.86 18.16 -25.95
C HIS A 29 -5.43 19.53 -26.48
N ILE A 30 -4.54 20.24 -25.77
CA ILE A 30 -4.03 21.57 -26.18
C ILE A 30 -2.71 21.51 -26.96
N GLY A 31 -2.24 20.32 -27.32
CA GLY A 31 -0.99 20.11 -28.08
C GLY A 31 0.30 20.26 -27.26
N LEU A 32 0.21 20.34 -25.93
CA LEU A 32 1.34 20.42 -24.99
C LEU A 32 1.37 19.18 -24.09
N PRO A 33 1.80 18.01 -24.59
CA PRO A 33 1.82 16.79 -23.80
C PRO A 33 2.81 16.89 -22.62
N VAL A 34 2.32 16.60 -21.41
CA VAL A 34 3.15 16.54 -20.20
C VAL A 34 4.02 15.28 -20.25
N ARG A 35 5.30 15.45 -20.59
CA ARG A 35 6.27 14.34 -20.60
C ARG A 35 6.54 13.84 -19.18
N GLY A 36 6.59 12.52 -19.00
CA GLY A 36 6.86 11.90 -17.70
C GLY A 36 5.66 11.88 -16.74
N SER A 37 4.46 12.28 -17.19
CA SER A 37 3.26 12.29 -16.36
C SER A 37 2.92 10.90 -15.80
N ILE A 38 3.13 9.84 -16.59
CA ILE A 38 2.86 8.45 -16.20
C ILE A 38 3.77 8.03 -15.04
N GLU A 39 5.06 8.34 -15.12
CA GLU A 39 6.04 7.97 -14.11
C GLU A 39 5.77 8.70 -12.78
N LEU A 40 5.47 10.00 -12.87
CA LEU A 40 5.13 10.84 -11.72
C LEU A 40 3.83 10.37 -11.06
N MET A 41 2.83 10.02 -11.87
CA MET A 41 1.59 9.41 -11.42
C MET A 41 1.80 8.12 -10.67
N GLN A 42 2.56 7.19 -11.25
CA GLN A 42 2.86 5.90 -10.65
C GLN A 42 3.57 6.06 -9.30
N ALA A 43 4.50 7.00 -9.20
CA ALA A 43 5.17 7.34 -7.93
C ALA A 43 4.20 7.84 -6.87
N MET A 44 3.34 8.80 -7.22
CA MET A 44 2.37 9.38 -6.28
C MET A 44 1.32 8.36 -5.83
N VAL A 45 0.81 7.55 -6.76
CA VAL A 45 -0.14 6.47 -6.46
C VAL A 45 0.49 5.41 -5.58
N LEU A 46 1.75 5.04 -5.81
CA LEU A 46 2.47 4.10 -4.96
C LEU A 46 2.58 4.62 -3.52
N VAL A 47 2.98 5.88 -3.35
CA VAL A 47 3.10 6.51 -2.01
C VAL A 47 1.75 6.54 -1.31
N SER A 48 0.70 6.99 -2.01
CA SER A 48 -0.67 7.04 -1.50
C SER A 48 -1.18 5.66 -1.08
N GLY A 49 -1.08 4.68 -1.97
CA GLY A 49 -1.58 3.32 -1.75
C GLY A 49 -0.84 2.61 -0.62
N ALA A 50 0.50 2.65 -0.62
CA ALA A 50 1.31 1.99 0.40
C ALA A 50 1.07 2.58 1.80
N THR A 51 0.99 3.90 1.91
CA THR A 51 0.72 4.58 3.18
C THR A 51 -0.70 4.28 3.68
N SER A 52 -1.68 4.26 2.77
CA SER A 52 -3.09 3.95 3.08
C SER A 52 -3.28 2.52 3.57
N ILE A 53 -2.63 1.55 2.93
CA ILE A 53 -2.65 0.14 3.34
C ILE A 53 -2.08 -0.06 4.75
N VAL A 54 -0.95 0.58 5.06
CA VAL A 54 -0.36 0.48 6.41
C VAL A 54 -1.29 1.12 7.43
N LEU A 55 -1.82 2.31 7.13
CA LEU A 55 -2.73 3.01 8.03
C LEU A 55 -4.01 2.22 8.30
N ALA A 56 -4.63 1.63 7.28
CA ALA A 56 -5.84 0.85 7.44
C ALA A 56 -5.57 -0.49 8.15
N THR A 57 -4.36 -1.06 8.01
CA THR A 57 -3.89 -2.21 8.80
C THR A 57 -3.75 -1.83 10.29
N ILE A 58 -3.17 -0.67 10.59
CA ILE A 58 -3.08 -0.15 11.97
C ILE A 58 -4.48 0.06 12.57
N ALA A 59 -5.40 0.63 11.80
CA ALA A 59 -6.76 0.88 12.24
C ALA A 59 -7.59 -0.41 12.43
N GLY A 60 -7.07 -1.58 12.01
CA GLY A 60 -7.83 -2.83 11.99
C GLY A 60 -9.10 -2.73 11.15
N SER A 61 -9.08 -1.82 10.16
CA SER A 61 -10.21 -1.50 9.29
C SER A 61 -10.20 -2.33 8.01
N HIS A 62 -9.11 -3.07 7.76
CA HIS A 62 -9.05 -4.06 6.69
C HIS A 62 -9.80 -5.34 7.09
N ALA A 63 -10.76 -5.73 6.25
CA ALA A 63 -11.38 -7.05 6.17
C ALA A 63 -12.02 -7.61 7.46
N ARG A 64 -12.49 -6.75 8.38
CA ARG A 64 -13.52 -7.19 9.33
C ARG A 64 -14.87 -6.88 8.71
N VAL A 65 -15.53 -7.89 8.15
CA VAL A 65 -16.94 -7.80 7.77
C VAL A 65 -17.76 -7.76 9.07
N LYS A 66 -17.71 -6.60 9.74
CA LYS A 66 -18.37 -6.36 11.03
C LYS A 66 -19.83 -6.75 10.98
N ILE A 67 -20.49 -6.49 9.84
CA ILE A 67 -21.91 -6.80 9.62
C ILE A 67 -22.24 -8.29 9.80
N ILE A 68 -21.35 -9.19 9.36
CA ILE A 68 -21.56 -10.64 9.49
C ILE A 68 -20.96 -11.13 10.81
N VAL A 69 -19.72 -10.78 11.11
CA VAL A 69 -18.98 -11.28 12.28
C VAL A 69 -19.59 -10.82 13.60
N ASP A 70 -20.20 -9.63 13.66
CA ASP A 70 -20.86 -9.14 14.87
C ASP A 70 -22.19 -9.85 15.16
N ARG A 71 -22.76 -10.58 14.18
CA ARG A 71 -23.92 -11.46 14.39
C ARG A 71 -23.54 -12.82 14.97
N LEU A 72 -22.27 -13.22 14.92
CA LEU A 72 -21.79 -14.45 15.56
C LEU A 72 -21.40 -14.19 17.02
N GLN A 73 -21.92 -15.01 17.93
CA GLN A 73 -21.57 -14.95 19.36
C GLN A 73 -20.64 -16.11 19.74
N GLY A 74 -19.64 -15.83 20.59
CA GLY A 74 -18.77 -16.85 21.18
C GLY A 74 -17.71 -17.44 20.25
N LEU A 75 -17.55 -18.78 20.30
CA LEU A 75 -16.50 -19.55 19.63
C LEU A 75 -16.33 -19.26 18.13
N PRO A 76 -17.40 -19.21 17.30
CA PRO A 76 -17.24 -19.03 15.87
C PRO A 76 -16.80 -17.61 15.49
N ARG A 77 -17.05 -16.59 16.35
CA ARG A 77 -16.51 -15.23 16.17
C ARG A 77 -14.99 -15.22 16.30
N SER A 78 -14.46 -15.90 17.32
CA SER A 78 -13.01 -15.98 17.57
C SER A 78 -12.28 -16.71 16.45
N ILE A 79 -12.87 -17.80 15.93
CA ILE A 79 -12.33 -18.53 14.77
C ILE A 79 -12.32 -17.65 13.52
N ALA A 80 -13.42 -16.98 13.22
CA ALA A 80 -13.52 -16.09 12.06
C ALA A 80 -12.50 -14.93 12.13
N ASP A 81 -12.36 -14.30 13.29
CA ASP A 81 -11.38 -13.23 13.50
C ASP A 81 -9.93 -13.72 13.34
N ARG A 82 -9.63 -14.94 13.82
CA ARG A 82 -8.29 -15.54 13.70
C ARG A 82 -7.97 -15.97 12.28
N ALA A 83 -8.93 -16.57 11.58
CA ALA A 83 -8.81 -16.93 10.18
C ALA A 83 -8.62 -15.69 9.29
N SER A 84 -9.42 -14.63 9.49
CA SER A 84 -9.26 -13.36 8.77
C SER A 84 -7.87 -12.75 8.99
N SER A 85 -7.39 -12.74 10.23
CA SER A 85 -6.06 -12.21 10.56
C SER A 85 -4.93 -13.04 9.93
N LEU A 86 -5.07 -14.37 9.90
CA LEU A 86 -4.09 -15.27 9.28
C LEU A 86 -4.08 -15.13 7.75
N MET A 87 -5.25 -15.03 7.12
CA MET A 87 -5.36 -14.78 5.68
C MET A 87 -4.77 -13.42 5.29
N THR A 88 -5.00 -12.39 6.10
CA THR A 88 -4.40 -11.06 5.89
C THR A 88 -2.86 -11.12 6.01
N ALA A 89 -2.34 -11.84 7.00
CA ALA A 89 -0.90 -12.03 7.16
C ALA A 89 -0.30 -12.81 5.98
N LEU A 90 -0.96 -13.89 5.55
CA LEU A 90 -0.55 -14.67 4.38
C LEU A 90 -0.55 -13.83 3.10
N PHE A 91 -1.57 -12.99 2.91
CA PHE A 91 -1.65 -12.07 1.77
C PHE A 91 -0.47 -11.09 1.75
N PHE A 92 -0.16 -10.45 2.87
CA PHE A 92 1.01 -9.57 2.97
C PHE A 92 2.32 -10.31 2.76
N LEU A 93 2.44 -11.54 3.27
CA LEU A 93 3.63 -12.37 3.08
C LEU A 93 3.85 -12.70 1.60
N LEU A 94 2.80 -13.15 0.90
CA LEU A 94 2.87 -13.49 -0.52
C LEU A 94 3.21 -12.26 -1.38
N LEU A 95 2.56 -11.12 -1.10
CA LEU A 95 2.88 -9.85 -1.77
C LEU A 95 4.33 -9.43 -1.53
N LEU A 96 4.82 -9.51 -0.30
CA LEU A 96 6.19 -9.16 0.04
C LEU A 96 7.18 -10.10 -0.65
N CYS A 97 6.93 -11.41 -0.65
CA CYS A 97 7.79 -12.38 -1.33
C CYS A 97 7.88 -12.09 -2.82
N GLY A 98 6.74 -11.89 -3.49
CA GLY A 98 6.71 -11.54 -4.91
C GLY A 98 7.38 -10.20 -5.21
N SER A 99 7.16 -9.20 -4.35
CA SER A 99 7.78 -7.88 -4.52
C SER A 99 9.30 -7.90 -4.29
N LEU A 100 9.79 -8.69 -3.33
CA LEU A 100 11.21 -8.91 -3.10
C LEU A 100 11.86 -9.70 -4.25
N TRP A 101 11.18 -10.72 -4.77
CA TRP A 101 11.63 -11.45 -5.96
C TRP A 101 11.82 -10.49 -7.13
N LEU A 102 10.81 -9.70 -7.44
CA LEU A 102 10.84 -8.72 -8.52
C LEU A 102 11.89 -7.62 -8.27
N ALA A 103 12.08 -7.21 -7.02
CA ALA A 103 13.09 -6.23 -6.65
C ALA A 103 14.51 -6.80 -6.83
N ALA A 104 14.75 -8.07 -6.51
CA ALA A 104 16.04 -8.72 -6.67
C ALA A 104 16.40 -8.95 -8.15
N ASP A 105 15.45 -9.46 -8.92
CA ASP A 105 15.61 -9.75 -10.35
C ASP A 105 16.01 -8.49 -11.15
N LEU A 106 15.38 -7.36 -10.84
CA LEU A 106 15.55 -6.10 -11.56
C LEU A 106 16.51 -5.13 -10.84
N TRP A 107 17.18 -5.54 -9.77
CA TRP A 107 18.06 -4.67 -8.99
C TRP A 107 19.30 -4.24 -9.78
N ALA A 108 19.81 -5.13 -10.63
CA ALA A 108 21.00 -4.91 -11.45
C ALA A 108 20.71 -4.17 -12.76
N SER A 109 19.45 -4.17 -13.21
CA SER A 109 19.04 -3.69 -14.54
C SER A 109 19.13 -2.18 -14.75
N HIS A 110 19.53 -1.39 -13.74
CA HIS A 110 19.63 0.09 -13.80
C HIS A 110 18.41 0.75 -14.49
N GLU A 111 17.19 0.23 -14.24
CA GLU A 111 15.95 0.80 -14.77
C GLU A 111 15.77 2.21 -14.22
N MET A 112 16.14 3.20 -15.04
CA MET A 112 15.83 4.60 -14.85
C MET A 112 14.53 4.89 -15.59
N SER A 113 13.70 5.77 -15.04
CA SER A 113 12.52 6.24 -15.76
C SER A 113 12.98 6.96 -17.04
N GLU A 114 12.40 6.61 -18.19
CA GLU A 114 12.89 7.02 -19.51
C GLU A 114 12.85 8.54 -19.71
N VAL A 115 12.00 9.22 -18.94
CA VAL A 115 11.75 10.66 -19.11
C VAL A 115 12.25 11.50 -17.94
N LEU A 116 12.06 11.06 -16.69
CA LEU A 116 12.50 11.79 -15.49
C LEU A 116 13.79 11.27 -14.86
N GLY A 117 14.32 10.12 -15.31
CA GLY A 117 15.53 9.52 -14.73
C GLY A 117 15.36 9.05 -13.29
N VAL A 118 14.12 8.86 -12.80
CA VAL A 118 13.87 8.43 -11.43
C VAL A 118 14.26 6.96 -11.27
N PRO A 119 15.11 6.59 -10.31
CA PRO A 119 15.46 5.20 -10.08
C PRO A 119 14.29 4.45 -9.42
N TRP A 120 13.65 3.53 -10.16
CA TRP A 120 12.53 2.73 -9.68
C TRP A 120 12.84 1.87 -8.45
N ARG A 121 14.13 1.64 -8.19
CA ARG A 121 14.66 0.89 -7.03
C ARG A 121 14.20 1.48 -5.70
N TRP A 122 14.17 2.81 -5.58
CA TRP A 122 13.76 3.49 -4.34
C TRP A 122 12.27 3.33 -4.07
N MET A 123 11.45 3.38 -5.11
CA MET A 123 10.02 3.14 -5.01
C MET A 123 9.70 1.70 -4.60
N ARG A 124 10.39 0.72 -5.20
CA ARG A 124 10.25 -0.69 -4.80
C ARG A 124 10.69 -0.92 -3.36
N LEU A 125 11.78 -0.30 -2.93
CA LEU A 125 12.24 -0.36 -1.54
C LEU A 125 11.18 0.22 -0.58
N PHE A 126 10.62 1.39 -0.92
CA PHE A 126 9.54 2.01 -0.13
C PHE A 126 8.32 1.08 -0.02
N ALA A 127 7.88 0.50 -1.14
CA ALA A 127 6.77 -0.44 -1.16
C ALA A 127 7.03 -1.67 -0.27
N ASN A 128 8.23 -2.26 -0.37
CA ASN A 128 8.66 -3.39 0.44
C ASN A 128 8.68 -3.06 1.94
N ILE A 129 9.13 -1.86 2.31
CA ILE A 129 9.10 -1.40 3.72
C ILE A 129 7.66 -1.32 4.22
N CYS A 130 6.73 -0.76 3.42
CA CYS A 130 5.32 -0.68 3.80
C CYS A 130 4.67 -2.06 3.92
N LEU A 131 4.96 -2.98 3.00
CA LEU A 131 4.47 -4.36 3.05
C LEU A 131 5.00 -5.10 4.27
N LEU A 132 6.30 -4.97 4.57
CA LEU A 132 6.92 -5.51 5.77
C LEU A 132 6.26 -4.95 7.04
N ALA A 133 6.04 -3.63 7.09
CA ALA A 133 5.36 -2.99 8.23
C ALA A 133 3.93 -3.57 8.41
N GLY A 134 3.16 -3.68 7.33
CA GLY A 134 1.82 -4.29 7.35
C GLY A 134 1.82 -5.73 7.86
N LEU A 135 2.79 -6.54 7.41
CA LEU A 135 2.98 -7.92 7.87
C LEU A 135 3.29 -7.98 9.37
N LEU A 136 4.27 -7.19 9.84
CA LEU A 136 4.65 -7.15 11.25
C LEU A 136 3.51 -6.70 12.16
N ILE A 137 2.73 -5.70 11.73
CA ILE A 137 1.55 -5.23 12.46
C ILE A 137 0.51 -6.36 12.56
N THR A 138 0.24 -7.05 11.45
CA THR A 138 -0.75 -8.13 11.41
C THR A 138 -0.31 -9.32 12.28
N LEU A 139 0.96 -9.71 12.22
CA LEU A 139 1.53 -10.77 13.08
C LEU A 139 1.45 -10.41 14.57
N ARG A 140 1.70 -9.13 14.92
CA ARG A 140 1.50 -8.62 16.29
C ARG A 140 0.04 -8.70 16.73
N GLN A 141 -0.91 -8.39 15.85
CA GLN A 141 -2.34 -8.50 16.16
C GLN A 141 -2.78 -9.96 16.38
N VAL A 142 -2.19 -10.92 15.65
CA VAL A 142 -2.44 -12.36 15.83
C VAL A 142 -1.88 -12.87 17.16
N THR A 143 -0.68 -12.44 17.54
CA THR A 143 0.02 -12.90 18.76
C THR A 143 -0.43 -12.17 20.03
N GLY A 144 -0.75 -10.87 19.95
CA GLY A 144 -1.16 -10.03 21.08
C GLY A 144 -2.60 -10.23 21.57
N ARG A 145 -3.46 -10.94 20.83
CA ARG A 145 -4.86 -11.22 21.22
C ARG A 145 -5.03 -12.30 22.29
N ARG A 146 -3.96 -12.72 22.99
CA ARG A 146 -4.02 -13.74 24.05
C ARG A 146 -4.50 -13.22 25.42
N SER A 147 -4.98 -11.98 25.56
CA SER A 147 -5.46 -11.47 26.85
C SER A 147 -6.50 -10.35 26.69
N ARG A 148 -7.74 -10.71 26.31
CA ARG A 148 -8.98 -10.06 26.75
C ARG A 148 -10.12 -11.06 26.71
#